data_AF-L7FPY1-F1
#
_entry.id   AF-L7FPY1-F1
#
_cell.length_a   1.000
_cell.length_b   1.000
_cell.length_c   1.000
_cell.angle_alpha   90.00
_cell.angle_beta   90.00
_cell.angle_gamma   90.00
#
_symmetry.space_group_name_H-M   'P 1'
#
loop_
_entity.id
_entity.type
_entity.pdbx_description
1 polymer ?
#
loop_
_entity_poly.entity_id
_entity_poly.type
_entity_poly.pdbx_seq_one_letter_code
_entity_poly.pdbx_strand_id
1 'polypeptide(L)'
;MVYYLVVLLSVLVTSECSNCKLCEEGKCKECEPTYTMFGDECIKGESVLDRCVEYESTKFGCKKCVEGFTPSVNGLCLQCTHVFGVDCLECEQTYSTQCSKCKQGTVLTREGACIFCSKYFTYCEECDGQTMRCLKCKNGKSPATGFC
;
A
#
# COMPACT_ATOMS: atom_id res chain seq x y z
N MET A 1 36.33 -42.37 42.24
CA MET A 1 36.66 -41.35 41.22
C MET A 1 35.94 -41.80 39.96
N VAL A 2 35.02 -41.06 39.35
CA VAL A 2 35.04 -39.64 38.99
C VAL A 2 33.60 -39.10 38.95
N TYR A 3 33.48 -37.80 39.26
CA TYR A 3 32.27 -37.00 39.36
C TYR A 3 31.64 -36.63 37.99
N TYR A 4 30.34 -36.37 38.05
CA TYR A 4 29.46 -35.65 37.11
C TYR A 4 30.14 -34.58 36.22
N LEU A 5 29.67 -34.44 34.98
CA LEU A 5 29.34 -33.13 34.40
C LEU A 5 28.37 -33.30 33.20
N VAL A 6 27.09 -33.02 33.44
CA VAL A 6 26.08 -32.85 32.39
C VAL A 6 26.34 -31.49 31.76
N VAL A 7 26.92 -31.47 30.56
CA VAL A 7 27.13 -30.23 29.79
C VAL A 7 25.78 -29.84 29.18
N LEU A 8 25.07 -28.96 29.89
CA LEU A 8 23.95 -28.18 29.36
C LEU A 8 24.48 -27.33 28.19
N LEU A 9 24.19 -27.78 26.96
CA LEU A 9 24.27 -26.97 25.76
C LEU A 9 23.19 -25.88 25.84
N SER A 10 23.48 -24.79 26.54
CA SER A 10 22.76 -23.54 26.35
C SER A 10 23.20 -22.96 25.01
N VAL A 11 22.49 -23.33 23.95
CA VAL A 11 22.52 -22.59 22.68
C VAL A 11 22.03 -21.20 23.02
N LEU A 12 22.95 -20.26 23.22
CA LEU A 12 22.65 -18.83 23.17
C LEU A 12 22.24 -18.57 21.73
N VAL A 13 20.93 -18.67 21.46
CA VAL A 13 20.33 -18.06 20.29
C VAL A 13 20.50 -16.57 20.54
N THR A 14 21.60 -15.99 20.06
CA THR A 14 21.70 -14.55 19.92
C THR A 14 20.69 -14.20 18.85
N SER A 15 19.47 -13.88 19.27
CA SER A 15 18.49 -13.29 18.38
C SER A 15 19.06 -11.95 17.94
N GLU A 16 19.67 -11.91 16.76
CA GLU A 16 20.21 -10.70 16.17
C GLU A 16 19.04 -9.78 15.80
N CYS A 17 18.56 -8.97 16.76
CA CYS A 17 17.68 -7.86 16.44
C CYS A 17 18.53 -6.76 15.77
N SER A 18 18.48 -6.69 14.45
CA SER A 18 19.18 -5.64 13.70
C SER A 18 18.60 -4.25 14.02
N ASN A 19 19.49 -3.25 14.15
CA ASN A 19 19.15 -1.84 14.37
C ASN A 19 18.32 -1.56 15.64
N CYS A 20 18.46 -2.44 16.62
CA CYS A 20 17.67 -2.46 17.83
C CYS A 20 18.55 -2.13 19.05
N LYS A 21 18.19 -1.06 19.76
CA LYS A 21 18.82 -0.62 21.01
C LYS A 21 18.49 -1.55 22.18
N LEU A 22 17.29 -2.14 22.18
CA LEU A 22 16.87 -3.11 23.19
C LEU A 22 16.12 -4.28 22.56
N CYS A 23 16.69 -5.48 22.62
CA CYS A 23 16.14 -6.72 22.06
C CYS A 23 15.81 -7.69 23.19
N GLU A 24 14.58 -8.20 23.23
CA GLU A 24 14.14 -9.19 24.20
C GLU A 24 13.42 -10.33 23.47
N GLU A 25 13.86 -11.57 23.70
CA GLU A 25 13.25 -12.78 23.11
C GLU A 25 13.11 -12.73 21.58
N GLY A 26 14.07 -12.08 20.89
CA GLY A 26 14.05 -11.90 19.44
C GLY A 26 13.05 -10.87 18.93
N LYS A 27 12.47 -10.05 19.81
CA LYS A 27 11.63 -8.91 19.46
C LYS A 27 12.33 -7.62 19.85
N CYS A 28 12.34 -6.66 18.94
CA CYS A 28 12.85 -5.35 19.26
C CYS A 28 11.87 -4.56 20.16
N LYS A 29 12.39 -3.97 21.23
CA LYS A 29 11.66 -3.13 22.19
C LYS A 29 12.01 -1.65 22.05
N GLU A 30 13.24 -1.34 21.61
CA GLU A 30 13.69 0.02 21.35
C GLU A 30 14.63 0.03 20.14
N CYS A 31 14.46 0.96 19.21
CA CYS A 31 15.34 1.10 18.05
C CYS A 31 16.56 1.97 18.34
N GLU A 32 17.65 1.72 17.60
CA GLU A 32 18.78 2.65 17.53
C GLU A 32 18.33 4.04 17.03
N PRO A 33 19.00 5.13 17.41
CA PRO A 33 18.72 6.45 16.87
C PRO A 33 18.73 6.42 15.34
N THR A 34 17.80 7.15 14.70
CA THR A 34 17.53 7.15 13.24
C THR A 34 16.78 5.94 12.69
N TYR A 35 16.46 4.94 13.51
CA TYR A 35 15.60 3.81 13.15
C TYR A 35 14.26 3.92 13.87
N THR A 36 13.23 3.27 13.34
CA THR A 36 11.90 3.25 13.96
C THR A 36 11.26 1.88 13.95
N MET A 37 10.48 1.63 14.99
CA MET A 37 9.83 0.36 15.26
C MET A 37 8.72 0.10 14.25
N PHE A 38 8.78 -1.05 13.59
CA PHE A 38 7.75 -1.55 12.68
C PHE A 38 7.49 -3.03 13.00
N GLY A 39 6.40 -3.30 13.71
CA GLY A 39 6.18 -4.63 14.29
C GLY A 39 7.21 -4.92 15.38
N ASP A 40 7.96 -6.02 15.22
CA ASP A 40 9.06 -6.43 16.11
C ASP A 40 10.46 -6.06 15.55
N GLU A 41 10.53 -5.29 14.47
CA GLU A 41 11.77 -4.94 13.75
C GLU A 41 12.03 -3.42 13.73
N CYS A 42 13.30 -3.03 13.56
CA CYS A 42 13.71 -1.62 13.41
C CYS A 42 14.18 -1.32 12.00
N ILE A 43 13.48 -0.39 11.36
CA ILE A 43 13.73 0.05 9.98
C ILE A 43 14.24 1.49 9.98
N LYS A 44 15.12 1.84 9.04
CA LYS A 44 15.73 3.17 8.99
C LYS A 44 14.63 4.23 8.78
N GLY A 45 14.52 5.21 9.68
CA GLY A 45 13.45 6.21 9.69
C GLY A 45 13.31 6.97 8.36
N GLU A 46 14.42 7.18 7.65
CA GLU A 46 14.46 7.79 6.31
C GLU A 46 13.78 6.95 5.22
N SER A 47 13.69 5.62 5.36
CA SER A 47 13.07 4.74 4.35
C SER A 47 11.58 4.47 4.58
N VAL A 48 11.10 4.63 5.82
CA VAL A 48 9.67 4.43 6.20
C VAL A 48 8.80 5.61 5.76
N LEU A 49 9.45 6.75 5.56
CA LEU A 49 8.86 8.06 5.36
C LEU A 49 9.25 8.67 4.01
N ASP A 50 9.94 7.92 3.16
CA ASP A 50 10.13 8.34 1.77
C ASP A 50 8.73 8.64 1.21
N ARG A 51 8.58 9.80 0.57
CA ARG A 51 7.29 10.29 0.03
C ARG A 51 6.28 10.78 1.08
N CYS A 52 6.66 10.99 2.33
CA CYS A 52 5.83 11.67 3.32
C CYS A 52 6.09 13.19 3.33
N VAL A 53 5.03 14.00 3.22
CA VAL A 53 5.11 15.48 3.30
C VAL A 53 4.67 16.04 4.64
N GLU A 54 3.80 15.34 5.38
CA GLU A 54 3.35 15.75 6.71
C GLU A 54 3.29 14.55 7.64
N TYR A 55 3.90 14.66 8.82
CA TYR A 55 3.95 13.62 9.83
C TYR A 55 2.87 13.79 10.87
N GLU A 56 2.30 12.68 11.33
CA GLU A 56 1.45 12.68 12.52
C GLU A 56 2.34 12.58 13.76
N SER A 57 2.31 13.60 14.63
CA SER A 57 3.15 13.64 15.83
C SER A 57 2.56 12.83 16.98
N THR A 58 1.26 12.55 16.93
CA THR A 58 0.52 11.83 17.99
C THR A 58 0.42 10.32 17.76
N LYS A 59 0.59 9.86 16.52
CA LYS A 59 0.58 8.47 16.09
C LYS A 59 1.73 8.27 15.12
N PHE A 60 2.55 7.25 15.31
CA PHE A 60 3.64 6.96 14.40
C PHE A 60 3.10 6.73 12.98
N GLY A 61 3.43 7.62 12.03
CA GLY A 61 2.96 7.50 10.65
C GLY A 61 2.93 8.80 9.86
N CYS A 62 2.80 8.66 8.54
CA CYS A 62 2.59 9.77 7.63
C CYS A 62 1.13 10.20 7.63
N LYS A 63 0.89 11.49 7.87
CA LYS A 63 -0.42 12.13 7.77
C LYS A 63 -0.76 12.52 6.33
N LYS A 64 0.25 12.93 5.56
CA LYS A 64 0.08 13.32 4.17
C LYS A 64 1.26 12.88 3.33
N CYS A 65 1.01 12.17 2.25
CA CYS A 65 2.02 11.74 1.28
C CYS A 65 2.17 12.74 0.12
N VAL A 66 3.25 12.58 -0.67
CA VAL A 66 3.40 13.27 -1.97
C VAL A 66 2.33 12.78 -2.96
N GLU A 67 2.20 13.49 -4.08
CA GLU A 67 1.25 13.13 -5.13
C GLU A 67 1.55 11.73 -5.70
N GLY A 68 0.50 10.97 -5.98
CA GLY A 68 0.60 9.57 -6.41
C GLY A 68 0.83 8.56 -5.28
N PHE A 69 0.76 8.99 -4.01
CA PHE A 69 0.87 8.14 -2.84
C PHE A 69 -0.24 8.45 -1.82
N THR A 70 -0.62 7.45 -1.02
CA THR A 70 -1.58 7.58 0.08
C THR A 70 -1.11 6.84 1.34
N PRO A 71 -1.41 7.33 2.55
CA PRO A 71 -1.06 6.64 3.77
C PRO A 71 -1.80 5.31 3.90
N SER A 72 -1.06 4.26 4.24
CA SER A 72 -1.59 2.99 4.73
C SER A 72 -2.07 3.12 6.17
N VAL A 73 -2.77 2.09 6.66
CA VAL A 73 -3.18 1.98 8.07
C VAL A 73 -2.01 2.04 9.05
N ASN A 74 -0.81 1.67 8.61
CA ASN A 74 0.43 1.72 9.40
C ASN A 74 1.22 3.02 9.17
N GLY A 75 0.65 4.00 8.48
CA GLY A 75 1.28 5.30 8.23
C GLY A 75 2.36 5.30 7.15
N LEU A 76 2.54 4.22 6.39
CA LEU A 76 3.46 4.19 5.24
C LEU A 76 2.80 4.81 4.01
N CYS A 77 3.54 5.61 3.25
CA CYS A 77 3.08 6.11 1.96
C CYS A 77 3.17 5.03 0.88
N LEU A 78 2.02 4.56 0.40
CA LEU A 78 1.93 3.56 -0.65
C LEU A 78 1.51 4.20 -1.97
N GLN A 79 2.14 3.79 -3.06
CA GLN A 79 1.83 4.31 -4.40
C GLN A 79 0.40 3.94 -4.81
N CYS A 80 -0.36 4.88 -5.37
CA CYS A 80 -1.76 4.66 -5.77
C CYS A 80 -1.91 3.46 -6.72
N THR A 81 -0.95 3.25 -7.62
CA THR A 81 -0.92 2.11 -8.55
C THR A 81 -0.81 0.75 -7.86
N HIS A 82 -0.17 0.70 -6.68
CA HIS A 82 -0.06 -0.52 -5.89
C HIS A 82 -1.30 -0.78 -5.06
N VAL A 83 -1.96 0.28 -4.57
CA VAL A 83 -3.14 0.16 -3.70
C VAL A 83 -4.41 -0.09 -4.51
N PHE A 84 -4.62 0.66 -5.60
CA PHE A 84 -5.87 0.66 -6.38
C PHE A 84 -5.72 0.03 -7.77
N GLY A 85 -4.54 -0.49 -8.09
CA GLY A 85 -4.22 -1.14 -9.36
C GLY A 85 -3.46 -0.25 -10.33
N VAL A 86 -2.75 -0.89 -11.27
CA VAL A 86 -1.72 -0.27 -12.13
C VAL A 86 -2.18 0.93 -12.96
N ASP A 87 -3.49 1.05 -13.19
CA ASP A 87 -4.08 2.12 -13.98
C ASP A 87 -4.50 3.33 -13.13
N CYS A 88 -4.33 3.30 -11.80
CA CYS A 88 -4.62 4.42 -10.91
C CYS A 88 -3.41 5.35 -10.78
N LEU A 89 -3.50 6.55 -11.37
CA LEU A 89 -2.42 7.55 -11.36
C LEU A 89 -2.42 8.42 -10.10
N GLU A 90 -3.59 8.80 -9.62
CA GLU A 90 -3.74 9.68 -8.45
C GLU A 90 -4.75 9.11 -7.47
N CYS A 91 -4.51 9.39 -6.20
CA CYS A 91 -5.36 9.07 -5.07
C CYS A 91 -5.14 10.13 -3.97
N GLU A 92 -6.04 10.17 -2.99
CA GLU A 92 -6.00 11.18 -1.92
C GLU A 92 -4.74 11.02 -1.05
N GLN A 93 -4.02 12.13 -0.84
CA GLN A 93 -2.72 12.14 -0.18
C GLN A 93 -2.80 11.93 1.34
N THR A 94 -3.97 12.12 1.95
CA THR A 94 -4.15 12.06 3.40
C THR A 94 -4.76 10.76 3.88
N TYR A 95 -5.73 10.24 3.14
CA TYR A 95 -6.26 8.89 3.28
C TYR A 95 -7.15 8.63 2.07
N SER A 96 -6.93 7.50 1.41
CA SER A 96 -7.69 7.16 0.23
C SER A 96 -8.32 5.78 0.35
N THR A 97 -9.58 5.69 -0.05
CA THR A 97 -10.29 4.42 -0.26
C THR A 97 -10.53 4.12 -1.73
N GLN A 98 -10.13 5.03 -2.63
CA GLN A 98 -10.47 4.98 -4.04
C GLN A 98 -9.46 5.75 -4.90
N CYS A 99 -9.29 5.31 -6.14
CA CYS A 99 -8.58 6.12 -7.12
C CYS A 99 -9.33 7.43 -7.40
N SER A 100 -8.60 8.52 -7.62
CA SER A 100 -9.18 9.81 -8.05
C SER A 100 -8.94 10.09 -9.54
N LYS A 101 -7.88 9.50 -10.12
CA LYS A 101 -7.56 9.69 -11.54
C LYS A 101 -6.93 8.46 -12.15
N CYS A 102 -7.47 8.07 -13.29
CA CYS A 102 -7.00 6.91 -14.02
C CYS A 102 -6.10 7.26 -15.21
N LYS A 103 -5.34 6.28 -15.66
CA LYS A 103 -4.52 6.36 -16.88
C LYS A 103 -5.39 6.58 -18.11
N GLN A 104 -4.84 7.26 -19.11
CA GLN A 104 -5.52 7.50 -20.38
C GLN A 104 -6.05 6.18 -20.99
N GLY A 105 -7.30 6.20 -21.46
CA GLY A 105 -7.96 5.03 -22.03
C GLY A 105 -8.68 4.14 -21.01
N THR A 106 -8.59 4.46 -19.72
CA THR A 106 -9.39 3.84 -18.67
C THR A 106 -10.42 4.82 -18.11
N VAL A 107 -11.45 4.28 -17.47
CA VAL A 107 -12.56 5.04 -16.88
C VAL A 107 -12.60 4.77 -15.38
N LEU A 108 -12.76 5.83 -14.60
CA LEU A 108 -12.94 5.75 -13.15
C LEU A 108 -14.37 5.29 -12.84
N THR A 109 -14.50 4.18 -12.11
CA THR A 109 -15.79 3.70 -11.66
C THR A 109 -16.29 4.46 -10.43
N ARG A 110 -17.57 4.30 -10.12
CA ARG A 110 -18.15 4.85 -8.89
C ARG A 110 -17.46 4.29 -7.63
N GLU A 111 -17.01 3.04 -7.68
CA GLU A 111 -16.31 2.36 -6.58
C GLU A 111 -14.83 2.75 -6.49
N GLY A 112 -14.34 3.63 -7.37
CA GLY A 112 -12.97 4.11 -7.31
C GLY A 112 -11.94 3.24 -8.02
N ALA A 113 -12.37 2.33 -8.90
CA ALA A 113 -11.48 1.50 -9.70
C ALA A 113 -11.26 2.10 -11.10
N CYS A 114 -10.10 1.84 -11.68
CA CYS A 114 -9.81 2.19 -13.07
C CYS A 114 -10.03 0.99 -13.97
N ILE A 115 -10.92 1.11 -14.95
CA ILE A 115 -11.29 0.00 -15.83
C ILE A 115 -11.16 0.33 -17.31
N PHE A 116 -10.91 -0.68 -18.13
CA PHE A 116 -11.12 -0.59 -19.58
C PHE A 116 -12.55 -1.00 -19.91
N CYS A 117 -13.28 -0.16 -20.65
CA CYS A 117 -14.65 -0.44 -21.05
C CYS A 117 -14.80 -1.80 -21.75
N SER A 118 -13.85 -2.11 -22.64
CA SER A 118 -13.83 -3.37 -23.40
C SER A 118 -13.67 -4.63 -22.53
N LYS A 119 -13.13 -4.50 -21.32
CA LYS A 119 -12.97 -5.61 -20.37
C LYS A 119 -14.31 -6.01 -19.73
N TYR A 120 -15.21 -5.04 -19.53
CA TYR A 120 -16.52 -5.25 -18.90
C TYR A 120 -17.65 -5.35 -19.93
N PHE A 121 -17.47 -4.71 -21.09
CA PHE A 121 -18.44 -4.67 -22.18
C PHE A 121 -17.70 -5.01 -23.49
N THR A 122 -17.76 -6.27 -23.91
CA THR A 122 -16.95 -6.82 -25.02
C THR A 122 -17.03 -5.98 -26.31
N TYR A 123 -18.21 -5.41 -26.59
CA TYR A 123 -18.48 -4.61 -27.80
C TYR A 123 -18.57 -3.10 -27.54
N CYS A 124 -18.08 -2.61 -26.40
CA CYS A 124 -18.07 -1.20 -26.08
C CYS A 124 -16.74 -0.54 -26.43
N GLU A 125 -16.81 0.62 -27.09
CA GLU A 125 -15.66 1.51 -27.33
C GLU A 125 -15.52 2.52 -26.19
N GLU A 126 -16.63 3.13 -25.78
CA GLU A 126 -16.66 4.19 -24.77
C GLU A 126 -17.77 3.90 -23.77
N CYS A 127 -17.46 3.96 -22.48
CA CYS A 127 -18.40 3.71 -21.39
C CYS A 127 -18.32 4.81 -20.33
N ASP A 128 -19.42 4.98 -19.61
CA ASP A 128 -19.48 5.77 -18.39
C ASP A 128 -19.25 4.82 -17.20
N GLY A 129 -18.15 5.03 -16.47
CA GLY A 129 -17.80 4.24 -15.30
C GLY A 129 -18.63 4.57 -14.07
N GLN A 130 -19.28 5.73 -14.02
CA GLN A 130 -20.14 6.11 -12.89
C GLN A 130 -21.48 5.38 -12.94
N THR A 131 -22.05 5.23 -14.14
CA THR A 131 -23.30 4.47 -14.35
C THR A 131 -23.06 3.03 -14.78
N MET A 132 -21.80 2.65 -15.05
CA MET A 132 -21.41 1.35 -15.60
C MET A 132 -22.22 1.00 -16.85
N ARG A 133 -22.24 1.91 -17.82
CA ARG A 133 -22.99 1.77 -19.08
C ARG A 133 -22.11 2.08 -20.29
N CYS A 134 -22.33 1.35 -21.37
CA CYS A 134 -21.75 1.70 -22.65
C CYS A 134 -22.44 2.92 -23.28
N LEU A 135 -21.63 3.89 -23.70
CA LEU A 135 -22.05 5.10 -24.41
C LEU A 135 -21.92 4.92 -25.93
N LYS A 136 -21.00 4.05 -26.39
CA LYS A 136 -20.74 3.83 -27.81
C LYS A 136 -20.27 2.41 -28.09
N CYS A 137 -20.96 1.72 -28.99
CA CYS A 137 -20.59 0.38 -29.40
C CYS A 137 -19.59 0.38 -30.56
N LYS A 138 -18.83 -0.71 -30.65
CA LYS A 138 -18.01 -1.03 -31.81
C LYS A 138 -18.88 -1.16 -33.06
N ASN A 139 -18.28 -0.91 -34.22
CA ASN A 139 -18.91 -1.07 -35.54
C ASN A 139 -20.14 -0.18 -35.76
N GLY A 140 -20.22 0.98 -35.10
CA GLY A 140 -21.27 1.98 -35.33
C GLY A 140 -22.65 1.61 -34.80
N LYS A 141 -22.78 0.57 -33.96
CA LYS A 141 -24.04 0.26 -33.29
C LYS A 141 -24.33 1.27 -32.18
N SER A 142 -25.61 1.57 -31.96
CA SER A 142 -26.05 2.38 -30.82
C SER A 142 -26.25 1.50 -29.58
N PRO A 143 -25.87 1.95 -28.38
CA PRO A 143 -26.14 1.19 -27.16
C PRO A 143 -27.65 1.04 -26.93
N ALA A 144 -28.11 -0.18 -26.69
CA ALA A 144 -29.46 -0.45 -26.22
C ALA A 144 -29.43 -0.56 -24.69
N THR A 145 -30.07 0.36 -23.97
CA THR A 145 -30.12 0.36 -22.49
C THR A 145 -28.75 0.39 -21.79
N GLY A 146 -27.72 0.89 -22.46
CA GLY A 146 -26.36 0.94 -21.93
C GLY A 146 -25.51 -0.30 -22.22
N PHE A 147 -25.96 -1.18 -23.12
CA PHE A 147 -25.22 -2.37 -23.57
C PHE A 147 -25.08 -2.42 -25.09
N CYS A 148 -24.02 -3.11 -25.51
CA CYS A 148 -23.68 -3.50 -26.87
C CYS A 148 -23.57 -5.03 -26.89
#